data_AF-A0A7Y9JC68-F1
#
_entry.id   AF-A0A7Y9JC68-F1
#
_cell.length_a   1.000
_cell.length_b   1.000
_cell.length_c   1.000
_cell.angle_alpha   90.00
_cell.angle_beta   90.00
_cell.angle_gamma   90.00
#
_symmetry.space_group_name_H-M   'P 1'
#
loop_
_entity.id
_entity.type
_entity.pdbx_description
1 polymer ?
#
loop_
_entity_poly.entity_id
_entity_poly.type
_entity_poly.pdbx_seq_one_letter_code
_entity_poly.pdbx_strand_id
1 'polypeptide(L)'
;MKVVFAGLSFAVRHDFSVAYKVVLSLVLVVGAAALQRWVDFVVIVLATGVVLTAELFNSAVEGVCDFMETGPDERIGAIKDVAAAAVGVSILVWLVVVAYEGVQLLDPH
;
A
#
# COMPACT_ATOMS: atom_id res chain seq x y z
N MET A 1 12.65 15.60 1.56
CA MET A 1 11.25 15.64 1.06
C MET A 1 11.11 15.38 -0.45
N LYS A 2 11.97 15.94 -1.33
CA LYS A 2 11.88 15.71 -2.80
C LYS A 2 12.03 14.22 -3.23
N VAL A 3 12.81 13.44 -2.49
CA VAL A 3 13.02 12.00 -2.79
C VAL A 3 11.79 11.15 -2.46
N VAL A 4 11.06 11.48 -1.38
CA VAL A 4 9.82 10.80 -0.98
C VAL A 4 8.71 11.05 -1.99
N PHE A 5 8.59 12.28 -2.47
CA PHE A 5 7.62 12.64 -3.52
C PHE A 5 7.99 12.05 -4.88
N ALA A 6 9.27 11.93 -5.21
CA ALA A 6 9.71 11.30 -6.45
C ALA A 6 9.39 9.79 -6.45
N GLY A 7 9.68 9.08 -5.35
CA GLY A 7 9.34 7.66 -5.19
C GLY A 7 7.84 7.40 -5.18
N LEU A 8 7.06 8.22 -4.46
CA LEU A 8 5.60 8.12 -4.43
C LEU A 8 4.98 8.45 -5.81
N SER A 9 5.49 9.45 -6.54
CA SER A 9 4.97 9.78 -7.88
C SER A 9 5.43 8.82 -8.98
N PHE A 10 6.49 8.04 -8.73
CA PHE A 10 6.93 6.96 -9.61
C PHE A 10 6.06 5.72 -9.42
N ALA A 11 5.85 5.27 -8.17
CA ALA A 11 4.97 4.15 -7.84
C ALA A 11 3.51 4.38 -8.27
N VAL A 12 2.95 5.58 -8.01
CA VAL A 12 1.57 5.92 -8.41
C VAL A 12 1.40 6.01 -9.94
N ARG A 13 2.46 6.33 -10.70
CA ARG A 13 2.37 6.42 -12.17
C ARG A 13 2.71 5.13 -12.90
N HIS A 14 3.54 4.25 -12.33
CA HIS A 14 3.86 2.95 -12.92
C HIS A 14 2.85 1.87 -12.53
N ASP A 15 2.34 1.88 -11.30
CA ASP A 15 1.42 0.87 -10.80
C ASP A 15 0.02 1.43 -10.58
N PHE A 16 -0.87 1.14 -11.55
CA PHE A 16 -2.31 1.38 -11.45
C PHE A 16 -2.90 0.80 -10.15
N SER A 17 -2.30 -0.28 -9.65
CA SER A 17 -2.66 -0.95 -8.39
C SER A 17 -2.48 -0.04 -7.17
N VAL A 18 -1.48 0.85 -7.17
CA VAL A 18 -1.20 1.78 -6.07
C VAL A 18 -2.09 3.00 -6.16
N ALA A 19 -2.29 3.51 -7.38
CA ALA A 19 -3.14 4.66 -7.64
C ALA A 19 -4.58 4.42 -7.16
N TYR A 20 -5.18 3.27 -7.48
CA TYR A 20 -6.56 2.99 -7.04
C TYR A 20 -6.65 2.84 -5.51
N LYS A 21 -5.65 2.26 -4.84
CA LYS A 21 -5.64 2.12 -3.37
C LYS A 21 -5.59 3.47 -2.68
N VAL A 22 -4.76 4.38 -3.19
CA VAL A 22 -4.65 5.75 -2.68
C VAL A 22 -5.95 6.52 -2.91
N VAL A 23 -6.54 6.42 -4.10
CA VAL A 23 -7.82 7.08 -4.41
C VAL A 23 -8.97 6.51 -3.57
N LEU A 24 -9.07 5.18 -3.44
CA LEU A 24 -10.10 4.53 -2.64
C LEU A 24 -9.97 4.89 -1.16
N SER A 25 -8.76 4.85 -0.62
CA SER A 25 -8.46 5.28 0.75
C SER A 25 -8.85 6.74 0.97
N LEU A 26 -8.54 7.63 0.03
CA LEU A 26 -8.90 9.05 0.10
C LEU A 26 -10.42 9.27 0.09
N VAL A 27 -11.16 8.52 -0.73
CA VAL A 27 -12.64 8.60 -0.78
C VAL A 27 -13.25 8.17 0.55
N LEU A 28 -12.79 7.06 1.12
CA LEU A 28 -13.29 6.57 2.42
C LEU A 28 -12.93 7.53 3.56
N VAL A 29 -11.71 8.09 3.52
CA VAL A 29 -11.26 9.13 4.45
C VAL A 29 -12.18 10.36 4.43
N VAL A 30 -12.55 10.85 3.25
CA VAL A 30 -13.44 12.01 3.11
C VAL A 30 -14.85 11.67 3.59
N GLY A 31 -15.34 10.44 3.31
CA GLY A 31 -16.63 9.96 3.81
C GLY A 31 -16.69 9.84 5.34
N ALA A 32 -15.67 9.26 5.96
CA ALA A 32 -15.57 9.11 7.42
C ALA A 32 -15.46 10.46 8.14
N ALA A 33 -14.69 11.40 7.58
CA ALA A 33 -14.57 12.76 8.11
C ALA A 33 -15.90 13.53 8.04
N ALA A 34 -16.66 13.36 6.95
CA ALA A 34 -17.99 13.95 6.80
C ALA A 34 -19.00 13.41 7.84
N LEU A 35 -18.81 12.18 8.32
CA LEU A 35 -19.66 11.51 9.31
C LEU A 35 -19.17 11.68 10.77
N GLN A 36 -18.11 12.45 11.03
CA GLN A 36 -17.52 12.67 12.37
C GLN A 36 -16.98 11.39 13.06
N ARG A 37 -16.65 10.34 12.30
CA ARG A 37 -16.14 9.06 12.82
C ARG A 37 -14.61 9.01 12.77
N TRP A 38 -13.97 9.73 13.70
CA TRP A 38 -12.51 9.93 13.73
C TRP A 38 -11.68 8.66 13.95
N VAL A 39 -12.23 7.63 14.62
CA VAL A 39 -11.53 6.36 14.87
C VAL A 39 -11.32 5.61 13.54
N ASP A 40 -12.37 5.51 12.74
CA ASP A 40 -12.39 4.84 11.43
C ASP A 40 -11.40 5.48 10.45
N PHE A 41 -11.25 6.80 10.53
CA PHE A 41 -10.26 7.55 9.74
C PHE A 41 -8.81 7.12 10.06
N VAL A 42 -8.45 7.02 11.34
CA VAL A 42 -7.07 6.69 11.75
C VAL A 42 -6.70 5.28 11.30
N VAL A 43 -7.64 4.33 11.38
CA VAL A 43 -7.41 2.93 10.99
C VAL A 43 -7.18 2.81 9.48
N ILE A 44 -7.97 3.52 8.66
CA ILE A 44 -7.79 3.53 7.19
C ILE A 44 -6.46 4.16 6.79
N VAL A 45 -6.08 5.29 7.41
CA VAL A 45 -4.79 5.94 7.15
C VAL A 45 -3.61 5.04 7.54
N LEU A 46 -3.68 4.39 8.71
CA LEU A 46 -2.66 3.45 9.15
C LEU A 46 -2.54 2.26 8.20
N ALA A 47 -3.66 1.62 7.85
CA ALA A 47 -3.65 0.48 6.95
C ALA A 47 -3.08 0.85 5.57
N THR A 48 -3.44 2.03 5.04
CA THR A 48 -2.91 2.52 3.77
C THR A 48 -1.41 2.82 3.87
N GLY A 49 -0.96 3.41 4.99
CA GLY A 49 0.45 3.67 5.25
C GLY A 49 1.29 2.39 5.31
N VAL A 50 0.75 1.30 5.87
CA VAL A 50 1.42 -0.01 5.90
C VAL A 50 1.61 -0.57 4.49
N VAL A 51 0.59 -0.52 3.63
CA VAL A 51 0.71 -1.00 2.23
C VAL A 51 1.75 -0.20 1.46
N LEU A 52 1.72 1.13 1.56
CA LEU A 52 2.69 2.00 0.89
C LEU A 52 4.11 1.73 1.39
N THR A 53 4.29 1.51 2.69
CA THR A 53 5.60 1.18 3.26
C THR A 53 6.09 -0.17 2.73
N ALA A 54 5.22 -1.19 2.65
CA ALA A 54 5.57 -2.49 2.11
C ALA A 54 6.00 -2.42 0.65
N GLU A 55 5.28 -1.67 -0.20
CA GLU A 55 5.65 -1.50 -1.61
C GLU A 55 6.97 -0.74 -1.78
N LEU A 56 7.20 0.33 -1.00
CA LEU A 56 8.48 1.04 -1.04
C LEU A 56 9.64 0.14 -0.62
N PHE A 57 9.42 -0.74 0.36
CA PHE A 57 10.41 -1.72 0.77
C PHE A 57 10.65 -2.76 -0.33
N ASN A 58 9.60 -3.26 -1.00
CA ASN A 58 9.75 -4.15 -2.15
C ASN A 58 10.59 -3.52 -3.26
N SER A 59 10.28 -2.29 -3.68
CA SER A 59 11.07 -1.59 -4.70
C SER A 59 12.52 -1.33 -4.27
N ALA A 60 12.76 -1.08 -2.98
CA ALA A 60 14.12 -0.96 -2.45
C ALA A 60 14.88 -2.30 -2.51
N VAL A 61 14.24 -3.41 -2.14
CA VAL A 61 14.80 -4.76 -2.23
C VAL A 61 15.10 -5.12 -3.68
N GLU A 62 14.16 -4.88 -4.60
CA GLU A 62 14.38 -5.08 -6.04
C GLU A 62 15.58 -4.28 -6.55
N GLY A 63 15.68 -3.00 -6.18
CA GLY A 63 16.80 -2.14 -6.57
C GLY A 63 18.16 -2.61 -6.03
N VAL A 64 18.20 -3.15 -4.80
CA VAL A 64 19.42 -3.76 -4.25
C VAL A 64 19.78 -5.05 -4.99
N CYS A 65 18.79 -5.90 -5.25
CA CYS A 65 18.99 -7.15 -5.98
C CYS A 65 19.49 -6.92 -7.41
N ASP A 66 18.91 -5.95 -8.13
CA ASP A 66 19.31 -5.58 -9.49
C ASP A 66 20.72 -4.97 -9.54
N PHE A 67 21.13 -4.30 -8.46
CA PHE A 67 22.49 -3.78 -8.31
C PHE A 67 23.52 -4.88 -8.02
N MET A 68 23.13 -5.91 -7.25
CA MET A 68 24.04 -6.98 -6.84
C MET A 68 24.36 -7.96 -7.97
N GLU A 69 23.36 -8.35 -8.77
CA GLU A 69 23.53 -9.35 -9.83
C GLU A 69 22.73 -8.95 -11.07
N THR A 70 23.43 -8.81 -12.19
CA THR A 70 22.80 -8.43 -13.48
C THR A 70 22.25 -9.63 -14.25
N GLY A 71 22.56 -10.86 -13.82
CA GLY A 71 22.09 -12.10 -14.43
C GLY A 71 20.95 -12.75 -13.65
N PRO A 72 20.15 -13.64 -14.28
CA PRO A 72 19.11 -14.37 -13.57
C PRO A 72 19.73 -15.36 -12.56
N ASP A 73 19.61 -15.04 -11.28
CA ASP A 73 19.98 -15.91 -10.16
C ASP A 73 18.72 -16.34 -9.38
N GLU A 74 18.57 -17.65 -9.17
CA GLU A 74 17.40 -18.25 -8.54
C GLU A 74 17.22 -17.83 -7.06
N ARG A 75 18.31 -17.52 -6.35
CA ARG A 75 18.28 -17.02 -4.97
C ARG A 75 17.76 -15.60 -4.92
N ILE A 76 18.16 -14.76 -5.88
CA ILE A 76 17.65 -13.39 -6.00
C ILE A 76 16.17 -13.41 -6.37
N GLY A 77 15.76 -14.34 -7.24
CA GLY A 77 14.35 -14.60 -7.53
C GLY A 77 13.55 -14.88 -6.25
N ALA A 78 14.01 -15.82 -5.42
CA ALA A 78 13.35 -16.14 -4.15
C ALA A 78 13.26 -14.96 -3.18
N ILE A 79 14.28 -14.08 -3.12
CA ILE A 79 14.25 -12.87 -2.28
C ILE A 79 13.18 -11.89 -2.78
N LYS A 80 13.11 -11.66 -4.10
CA LYS A 80 12.09 -10.80 -4.71
C LYS A 80 10.69 -11.36 -4.52
N ASP A 81 10.51 -12.68 -4.64
CA ASP A 81 9.22 -13.33 -4.42
C ASP A 81 8.74 -13.16 -2.98
N VAL A 82 9.63 -13.27 -1.99
CA VAL A 82 9.30 -13.01 -0.57
C VAL A 82 8.92 -11.55 -0.34
N ALA A 83 9.63 -10.60 -0.96
CA ALA A 83 9.31 -9.18 -0.86
C ALA A 83 7.94 -8.86 -1.49
N ALA A 84 7.64 -9.44 -2.66
CA ALA A 84 6.34 -9.32 -3.31
C ALA A 84 5.22 -9.97 -2.48
N ALA A 85 5.49 -11.12 -1.85
CA ALA A 85 4.54 -11.76 -0.95
C ALA A 85 4.22 -10.91 0.28
N ALA A 86 5.21 -10.21 0.86
CA ALA A 86 5.00 -9.28 1.97
C ALA A 86 4.07 -8.12 1.58
N VAL A 87 4.24 -7.57 0.37
CA VAL A 87 3.31 -6.60 -0.21
C VAL A 87 1.91 -7.21 -0.32
N GLY A 88 1.79 -8.42 -0.86
CA GLY A 88 0.52 -9.13 -0.98
C GLY A 88 -0.23 -9.29 0.35
N VAL A 89 0.49 -9.68 1.42
CA VAL A 89 -0.07 -9.78 2.77
C VAL A 89 -0.56 -8.42 3.27
N SER A 90 0.22 -7.36 3.07
CA SER A 90 -0.18 -6.01 3.49
C SER A 90 -1.47 -5.54 2.78
N ILE A 91 -1.61 -5.85 1.49
CA ILE A 91 -2.80 -5.52 0.70
C ILE A 91 -4.01 -6.28 1.22
N LEU A 92 -3.86 -7.56 1.56
CA LEU A 92 -4.94 -8.37 2.09
C LEU A 92 -5.46 -7.81 3.42
N VAL A 93 -4.56 -7.41 4.32
CA VAL A 93 -4.93 -6.75 5.58
C VAL A 93 -5.66 -5.43 5.31
N TRP A 94 -5.15 -4.62 4.38
CA TRP A 94 -5.78 -3.36 4.01
C TRP A 94 -7.19 -3.54 3.42
N LEU A 95 -7.40 -4.54 2.56
CA LEU A 95 -8.71 -4.87 2.01
C LEU A 95 -9.71 -5.24 3.11
N VAL A 96 -9.28 -6.02 4.11
CA VAL A 96 -10.14 -6.38 5.26
C VAL A 96 -10.52 -5.14 6.06
N VAL A 97 -9.56 -4.26 6.34
CA VAL A 97 -9.82 -2.99 7.04
C VAL A 97 -10.82 -2.13 6.26
N VAL A 98 -10.57 -1.91 4.98
CA VAL A 98 -11.43 -1.09 4.13
C VAL A 98 -12.84 -1.68 4.00
N ALA A 99 -12.96 -3.00 3.84
CA ALA A 99 -14.26 -3.66 3.76
C ALA A 99 -15.02 -3.54 5.07
N TYR A 100 -14.35 -3.73 6.21
CA TYR A 100 -14.98 -3.62 7.54
C TYR A 100 -15.50 -2.20 7.79
N GLU A 101 -14.67 -1.19 7.54
CA GLU A 101 -15.08 0.22 7.69
C GLU A 101 -16.17 0.61 6.69
N GLY A 102 -16.10 0.11 5.45
CA GLY A 102 -17.12 0.32 4.43
C GLY A 102 -18.49 -0.24 4.83
N VAL A 103 -18.52 -1.42 5.48
CA VAL A 103 -19.76 -2.00 6.02
C VAL A 103 -20.30 -1.15 7.18
N GLN A 104 -19.44 -0.70 8.11
CA GLN A 104 -19.87 0.20 9.19
C GLN A 104 -20.39 1.56 8.69
N LEU A 105 -19.89 2.04 7.56
CA LEU A 105 -20.36 3.26 6.90
C LEU A 105 -21.77 3.08 6.29
N LEU A 106 -22.09 1.88 5.80
CA LEU A 106 -23.36 1.57 5.15
C LEU A 106 -24.48 1.17 6.13
N ASP A 107 -24.13 0.59 7.28
CA ASP A 107 -25.09 0.21 8.33
C ASP A 107 -24.72 0.91 9.66
N PRO A 108 -25.05 2.21 9.82
CA PRO A 108 -24.81 2.94 11.05
C PRO A 108 -25.85 2.51 12.10
N HIS A 109 -25.53 1.50 12.90
CA HIS A 109 -26.29 1.17 14.11
C HIS A 109 -26.09 2.20 15.22
#